data_AF-A0A9E1ILF5-F1
#
_entry.id   AF-A0A9E1ILF5-F1
#
_cell.length_a   1.000
_cell.length_b   1.000
_cell.length_c   1.000
_cell.angle_alpha   90.00
_cell.angle_beta   90.00
_cell.angle_gamma   90.00
#
_symmetry.space_group_name_H-M   'P 1'
#
loop_
_entity.id
_entity.type
_entity.pdbx_description
1 polymer ?
#
loop_
_entity_poly.entity_id
_entity_poly.type
_entity_poly.pdbx_seq_one_letter_code
_entity_poly.pdbx_strand_id
1 'polypeptide(L)'
;AQRVWYFDLSEVLRTYVEGRFGLNATDLTTDEILVRMVELTTLASDEKQQLKSFLIDTDQVKFAAYHPSPEEIECSYEGALGFVEATVPHEQEEVQS
;
A
#
# COMPACT_ATOMS: atom_id res chain seq x y z
N ALA A 1 -14.89 -6.85 -13.10
CA ALA A 1 -14.53 -7.58 -11.86
C ALA A 1 -13.13 -7.19 -11.39
N GLN A 2 -12.07 -7.54 -12.12
CA GLN A 2 -10.68 -7.28 -11.71
C GLN A 2 -10.35 -5.81 -11.43
N ARG A 3 -10.76 -4.89 -12.32
CA ARG A 3 -10.55 -3.45 -12.11
C ARG A 3 -11.17 -2.92 -10.81
N VAL A 4 -12.41 -3.32 -10.51
CA VAL A 4 -13.11 -2.93 -9.28
C VAL A 4 -12.36 -3.44 -8.05
N TRP A 5 -11.91 -4.70 -8.08
CA TRP A 5 -11.11 -5.28 -7.02
C TRP A 5 -9.81 -4.50 -6.75
N TYR A 6 -9.10 -4.03 -7.79
CA TYR A 6 -7.92 -3.17 -7.63
C TYR A 6 -8.27 -1.76 -7.12
N PHE A 7 -9.45 -1.23 -7.43
CA PHE A 7 -9.92 0.00 -6.80
C PHE A 7 -10.13 -0.21 -5.31
N ASP A 8 -10.86 -1.26 -4.93
CA ASP A 8 -11.17 -1.58 -3.53
C ASP A 8 -9.89 -1.87 -2.72
N LEU A 9 -8.98 -2.69 -3.25
CA LEU A 9 -7.72 -3.00 -2.58
C LEU A 9 -6.86 -1.74 -2.37
N SER A 10 -6.81 -0.87 -3.39
CA SER A 10 -6.07 0.39 -3.31
C SER A 10 -6.69 1.35 -2.29
N GLU A 11 -8.02 1.41 -2.22
CA GLU A 11 -8.75 2.22 -1.24
C GLU A 11 -8.48 1.74 0.19
N VAL A 12 -8.53 0.43 0.42
CA VAL A 12 -8.19 -0.18 1.72
C VAL A 12 -6.77 0.18 2.14
N LEU A 13 -5.79 0.00 1.24
CA LEU A 13 -4.39 0.28 1.58
C LEU A 13 -4.15 1.78 1.83
N ARG A 14 -4.78 2.66 1.03
CA ARG A 14 -4.70 4.13 1.23
C ARG A 14 -5.30 4.54 2.57
N THR A 15 -6.47 4.00 2.91
CA THR A 15 -7.11 4.25 4.22
C THR A 15 -6.22 3.79 5.37
N TYR A 16 -5.58 2.63 5.23
CA TYR A 16 -4.62 2.15 6.22
C TYR A 16 -3.42 3.10 6.36
N VAL A 17 -2.80 3.51 5.25
CA VAL A 17 -1.66 4.44 5.24
C VAL A 17 -2.03 5.76 5.91
N GLU A 18 -3.24 6.27 5.66
CA GLU A 18 -3.76 7.48 6.30
C GLU A 18 -3.89 7.34 7.80
N GLY A 19 -4.57 6.30 8.28
CA GLY A 19 -4.69 6.05 9.71
C GLY A 19 -3.36 5.79 10.40
N ARG A 20 -2.43 5.11 9.72
CA ARG A 20 -1.16 4.63 10.31
C ARG A 20 -0.06 5.69 10.31
N PHE A 21 0.00 6.52 9.29
CA PHE A 21 1.10 7.47 9.06
C PHE A 21 0.65 8.93 9.00
N GLY A 22 -0.66 9.21 9.09
CA GLY A 22 -1.19 10.57 8.99
C GLY A 22 -1.00 11.19 7.60
N LEU A 23 -0.82 10.35 6.57
CA LEU A 23 -0.69 10.77 5.18
C LEU A 23 -2.05 10.56 4.54
N ASN A 24 -2.76 11.65 4.19
CA ASN A 24 -4.12 11.65 3.61
C ASN A 24 -4.19 10.95 2.23
N ALA A 25 -3.91 9.65 2.18
CA ALA A 25 -3.64 8.91 0.96
C ALA A 25 -4.89 8.66 0.12
N THR A 26 -6.08 8.78 0.72
CA THR A 26 -7.34 8.66 -0.03
C THR A 26 -7.60 9.90 -0.89
N ASP A 27 -7.14 11.07 -0.45
CA ASP A 27 -7.32 12.36 -1.16
C ASP A 27 -6.17 12.69 -2.12
N LEU A 28 -5.04 12.01 -1.97
CA LEU A 28 -3.83 12.28 -2.76
C LEU A 28 -3.74 11.39 -4.00
N THR A 29 -3.23 11.96 -5.09
CA THR A 29 -2.80 11.17 -6.24
C THR A 29 -1.63 10.28 -5.88
N THR A 30 -1.39 9.23 -6.66
CA THR A 30 -0.23 8.34 -6.45
C THR A 30 1.08 9.12 -6.40
N ASP A 31 1.33 10.02 -7.35
CA ASP A 31 2.54 10.86 -7.35
C ASP A 31 2.69 11.70 -6.07
N GLU A 32 1.61 12.30 -5.57
CA GLU A 32 1.65 13.07 -4.33
C GLU A 32 1.96 12.19 -3.10
N ILE A 33 1.40 10.97 -3.05
CA ILE A 33 1.75 9.99 -2.00
C ILE A 33 3.24 9.65 -2.08
N LEU A 34 3.76 9.39 -3.29
CA LEU A 34 5.17 9.04 -3.48
C LEU A 34 6.10 10.15 -2.99
N VAL A 35 5.75 11.42 -3.23
CA VAL A 35 6.53 12.57 -2.74
C VAL A 35 6.48 12.65 -1.21
N ARG A 36 5.29 12.57 -0.61
CA ARG A 36 5.12 12.68 0.85
C ARG A 36 5.74 11.52 1.62
N MET A 37 5.71 10.33 1.04
CA MET A 37 6.33 9.13 1.60
C MET A 37 7.83 9.29 1.84
N VAL A 38 8.54 10.06 1.01
CA VAL A 38 9.98 10.28 1.19
C VAL A 38 10.27 10.89 2.56
N GLU A 39 9.40 11.77 3.04
CA GLU A 39 9.54 12.52 4.30
C GLU A 39 9.17 11.70 5.55
N LEU A 40 8.47 10.57 5.39
CA LEU A 40 8.05 9.72 6.50
C LEU A 40 9.24 8.96 7.09
N THR A 41 9.67 9.30 8.31
CA THR A 41 10.75 8.59 9.02
C THR A 41 10.28 7.29 9.65
N THR A 42 8.97 7.09 9.77
CA THR A 42 8.34 5.90 10.35
C THR A 42 8.24 4.73 9.39
N LEU A 43 8.49 4.96 8.10
CA LEU A 43 8.57 3.92 7.07
C LEU A 43 10.04 3.62 6.77
N ALA A 44 10.42 2.35 6.85
CA ALA A 44 11.70 1.87 6.37
C ALA A 44 11.81 1.99 4.85
N SER A 45 13.04 2.00 4.32
CA SER A 45 13.27 2.13 2.88
C SER A 45 12.56 1.04 2.06
N ASP A 46 12.55 -0.18 2.57
CA ASP A 46 11.95 -1.33 1.90
C ASP A 46 10.41 -1.21 1.87
N GLU A 47 9.80 -0.76 2.97
CA GLU A 47 8.36 -0.50 3.05
C GLU A 47 7.93 0.63 2.10
N LYS A 48 8.74 1.68 1.99
CA LYS A 48 8.50 2.75 1.01
C LYS A 48 8.54 2.22 -0.42
N GLN A 49 9.51 1.36 -0.73
CA GLN A 49 9.64 0.77 -2.05
C GLN A 49 8.47 -0.18 -2.35
N GLN A 50 8.01 -0.95 -1.37
CA GLN A 50 6.85 -1.83 -1.50
C GLN A 50 5.56 -1.05 -1.76
N LEU A 51 5.29 -0.01 -0.96
CA LEU A 51 4.13 0.86 -1.16
C LEU A 51 4.17 1.56 -2.52
N LYS A 52 5.36 2.02 -2.94
CA LYS A 52 5.56 2.61 -4.26
C LYS A 52 5.20 1.66 -5.39
N SER A 53 5.75 0.45 -5.38
CA SER A 53 5.48 -0.55 -6.42
C SER A 53 4.00 -0.85 -6.50
N PHE A 54 3.36 -1.08 -5.34
CA PHE A 54 1.92 -1.34 -5.26
C PHE A 54 1.08 -0.23 -5.91
N LEU A 55 1.34 1.05 -5.58
CA LEU A 55 0.55 2.16 -6.12
C LEU A 55 0.69 2.28 -7.64
N ILE A 56 1.90 2.10 -8.17
CA ILE A 56 2.18 2.14 -9.61
C ILE A 56 1.49 0.98 -10.34
N ASP A 57 1.56 -0.23 -9.81
CA ASP A 57 0.93 -1.41 -10.40
C ASP A 57 -0.59 -1.26 -10.42
N THR A 58 -1.16 -0.72 -9.34
CA THR A 58 -2.59 -0.44 -9.27
C THR A 58 -3.02 0.58 -10.32
N ASP A 59 -2.25 1.65 -10.54
CA ASP A 59 -2.57 2.66 -11.56
C ASP A 59 -2.51 2.08 -12.98
N GLN A 60 -1.57 1.18 -13.27
CA GLN A 60 -1.52 0.48 -14.56
C GLN A 60 -2.80 -0.33 -14.82
N VAL A 61 -3.29 -1.08 -13.82
CA VAL A 61 -4.56 -1.82 -13.94
C VAL A 61 -5.76 -0.89 -14.10
N LYS A 62 -5.75 0.27 -13.42
CA LYS A 62 -6.85 1.25 -13.44
C LYS A 62 -6.94 2.01 -14.77
N PHE A 63 -5.81 2.31 -15.41
CA PHE A 63 -5.73 3.24 -16.54
C PHE A 63 -5.29 2.60 -17.87
N ALA A 64 -4.50 1.53 -17.89
CA ALA A 64 -3.90 0.99 -19.12
C ALA A 64 -4.78 -0.04 -19.87
N ALA A 65 -6.06 -0.18 -19.51
CA ALA A 65 -6.94 -1.29 -19.95
C ALA A 65 -6.29 -2.67 -19.73
N TYR A 66 -5.41 -2.77 -18.73
CA TYR A 66 -4.70 -3.99 -18.40
C TYR A 66 -5.64 -4.96 -17.67
N HIS A 67 -5.58 -6.22 -18.07
CA HIS A 67 -6.35 -7.30 -17.49
C HIS A 67 -5.40 -8.26 -16.76
N PRO A 68 -5.14 -8.03 -15.46
CA PRO A 68 -4.23 -8.86 -14.70
C PRO A 68 -4.77 -10.29 -14.62
N SER A 69 -3.84 -11.24 -14.67
CA SER A 69 -4.11 -12.65 -14.42
C SER A 69 -4.52 -12.88 -12.95
N PRO A 70 -5.16 -14.01 -12.64
CA PRO A 70 -5.46 -14.39 -11.26
C PRO A 70 -4.20 -14.43 -10.37
N GLU A 71 -3.07 -14.86 -10.90
CA GLU A 71 -1.79 -14.92 -10.18
C GLU A 71 -1.27 -13.52 -9.83
N GLU A 72 -1.43 -12.54 -10.73
CA GLU A 72 -1.04 -11.15 -10.47
C GLU A 72 -1.95 -10.48 -9.42
N ILE A 73 -3.25 -10.82 -9.45
CA ILE A 73 -4.22 -10.38 -8.43
C ILE A 73 -3.81 -10.92 -7.06
N GLU A 74 -3.49 -12.21 -6.97
CA GLU A 74 -3.04 -12.86 -5.73
C GLU A 74 -1.73 -12.26 -5.24
N CYS A 75 -0.74 -12.07 -6.11
CA CYS A 75 0.52 -11.43 -5.78
C CYS A 75 0.33 -9.99 -5.29
N SER A 76 -0.60 -9.23 -5.89
CA SER A 76 -0.93 -7.86 -5.45
C SER A 76 -1.59 -7.86 -4.07
N TYR A 77 -2.45 -8.84 -3.79
CA TYR A 77 -3.08 -9.03 -2.49
C TYR A 77 -2.04 -9.37 -1.41
N GLU A 78 -1.18 -10.35 -1.67
CA GLU A 78 -0.12 -10.77 -0.75
C GLU A 78 0.86 -9.62 -0.48
N GLY A 79 1.22 -8.85 -1.52
CA GLY A 79 2.07 -7.67 -1.38
C GLY A 79 1.45 -6.58 -0.49
N ALA A 80 0.13 -6.34 -0.62
CA ALA A 80 -0.60 -5.39 0.21
C ALA A 80 -0.72 -5.89 1.66
N LEU A 81 -1.04 -7.18 1.85
CA LEU A 81 -1.13 -7.80 3.16
C LEU A 81 0.21 -7.77 3.89
N GLY A 82 1.30 -8.18 3.22
CA GLY A 82 2.65 -8.17 3.78
C GLY A 82 3.11 -6.76 4.17
N PHE A 83 2.73 -5.73 3.41
CA PHE A 83 3.00 -4.33 3.79
C PHE A 83 2.26 -3.96 5.09
N VAL A 84 0.98 -4.31 5.20
CA VAL A 84 0.20 -4.04 6.42
C VAL A 84 0.79 -4.77 7.62
N GLU A 85 1.09 -6.06 7.47
CA GLU A 85 1.68 -6.88 8.53
C GLU A 85 3.05 -6.36 8.98
N ALA A 86 3.91 -5.94 8.05
CA ALA A 86 5.23 -5.39 8.38
C ALA A 86 5.15 -4.04 9.10
N THR A 87 4.11 -3.24 8.81
CA THR A 87 3.99 -1.88 9.32
C THR A 87 3.02 -1.74 10.50
N VAL A 88 2.29 -2.80 10.83
CA VAL A 88 1.40 -2.82 11.99
C VAL A 88 2.22 -2.51 13.23
N PRO A 89 1.74 -1.66 14.16
CA PRO A 89 2.42 -1.48 15.43
C PRO A 89 2.44 -2.82 16.15
N HIS A 90 3.59 -3.48 16.17
CA HIS A 90 3.82 -4.53 17.14
C HIS A 90 3.86 -3.84 18.50
N GLU A 91 2.81 -4.03 19.31
CA GLU A 91 2.94 -3.83 20.75
C GLU A 91 4.16 -4.63 21.15
N GLN A 92 5.23 -3.92 21.54
CA GLN A 92 6.36 -4.56 22.17
C GLN A 92 5.75 -5.27 23.38
N GLU A 93 5.69 -6.60 23.35
CA GLU A 93 5.66 -7.35 24.60
C GLU A 93 6.90 -6.89 25.35
N GLU A 94 6.70 -6.01 26.34
CA GLU A 94 7.58 -5.89 27.48
C GLU A 94 7.62 -7.26 28.16
N VAL A 95 8.38 -8.20 27.58
CA VAL A 95 8.89 -9.34 28.33
C VAL A 95 9.99 -8.75 29.21
N GLN A 96 9.55 -8.21 30.35
CA GLN A 96 10.41 -8.02 31.51
C GLN A 96 11.05 -9.37 31.84
N SER A 97 12.36 -9.49 31.66
CA SER A 97 13.22 -10.48 32.32
C SER A 97 14.66 -9.99 32.33
#